data_AF-A0A382DBP0-F1
#
_entry.id   AF-A0A382DBP0-F1
#
_cell.length_a   1.000
_cell.length_b   1.000
_cell.length_c   1.000
_cell.angle_alpha   90.00
_cell.angle_beta   90.00
_cell.angle_gamma   90.00
#
_symmetry.space_group_name_H-M   'P 1'
#
loop_
_entity.id
_entity.type
_entity.pdbx_description
1 polymer ?
#
loop_
_entity_poly.entity_id
_entity_poly.type
_entity_poly.pdbx_seq_one_letter_code
_entity_poly.pdbx_strand_id
1 'polypeptide(L)'
;MNRQETVQKIFDRQKWVGNSSISKNDIALLLEELNRKSIHLLRRKDMLVRQKTKVDNDLKQTEEEIKCTTARLENIIHDDKQVSISMKKQKSKRYIKGRFWWEGKQRDVQIGSEKTILFLLKNLKKSQIVKGLKIKNGKKINWKIIQADKKLNEAVQTIGRIKATGYILKKVKGEDILHNQSSEVEDPKKNNKNIIIKTSPIVKTNEHINIDWYTEWKDENF
;
A
#
# COMPACT_ATOMS: atom_id res chain seq x y z
N MET A 1 -50.80 8.18 -27.97
CA MET A 1 -51.09 8.54 -29.38
C MET A 1 -51.26 7.23 -30.15
N ASN A 2 -52.39 7.01 -30.83
CA ASN A 2 -52.69 5.73 -31.47
C ASN A 2 -51.79 5.52 -32.71
N ARG A 3 -51.14 4.35 -32.82
CA ARG A 3 -50.21 4.02 -33.92
C ARG A 3 -50.87 4.13 -35.29
N GLN A 4 -52.11 3.65 -35.41
CA GLN A 4 -52.87 3.71 -36.67
C GLN A 4 -53.20 5.15 -37.05
N GLU A 5 -53.53 5.98 -36.06
CA GLU A 5 -53.80 7.41 -36.24
C GLU A 5 -52.54 8.17 -36.68
N THR A 6 -51.37 7.81 -36.14
CA THR A 6 -50.07 8.39 -36.55
C THR A 6 -49.70 7.98 -37.98
N VAL A 7 -49.84 6.70 -38.34
CA VAL A 7 -49.60 6.22 -39.71
C VAL A 7 -50.53 6.91 -40.70
N GLN A 8 -51.82 7.04 -40.35
CA GLN A 8 -52.81 7.71 -41.17
C GLN A 8 -52.45 9.19 -41.40
N LYS A 9 -52.10 9.92 -40.33
CA LYS A 9 -51.66 11.32 -40.41
C LYS A 9 -50.42 11.50 -41.29
N ILE A 10 -49.44 10.60 -41.20
CA ILE A 10 -48.23 10.67 -42.03
C ILE A 10 -48.56 10.39 -43.49
N PHE A 11 -49.38 9.37 -43.76
CA PHE A 11 -49.82 9.04 -45.11
C PHE A 11 -50.58 10.19 -45.78
N ASP A 12 -51.54 10.81 -45.06
CA ASP A 12 -52.32 11.93 -45.58
C ASP A 12 -51.43 13.13 -45.91
N ARG A 13 -50.43 13.42 -45.07
CA ARG A 13 -49.43 14.47 -45.34
C ARG A 13 -48.60 14.19 -46.58
N GLN A 14 -48.17 12.95 -46.81
CA GLN A 14 -47.44 12.59 -48.03
C GLN A 14 -48.33 12.76 -49.27
N LYS A 15 -49.60 12.37 -49.16
CA LYS A 15 -50.57 12.54 -50.24
C LYS A 15 -50.82 14.01 -50.60
N TRP A 16 -50.91 14.91 -49.60
CA TRP A 16 -51.13 16.34 -49.83
C TRP A 16 -50.05 17.00 -50.68
N VAL A 17 -48.81 16.49 -50.62
CA VAL A 17 -47.67 17.01 -51.39
C VAL A 17 -47.39 16.20 -52.66
N GLY A 18 -48.29 15.29 -53.06
CA GLY A 18 -48.17 14.52 -54.30
C GLY A 18 -47.26 13.29 -54.22
N ASN A 19 -46.75 12.91 -53.04
CA ASN A 19 -45.95 11.70 -52.86
C ASN A 19 -46.87 10.46 -52.73
N SER A 20 -47.13 9.77 -53.84
CA SER A 20 -48.01 8.59 -53.91
C SER A 20 -47.28 7.25 -53.92
N SER A 21 -45.94 7.24 -53.88
CA SER A 21 -45.12 6.03 -54.02
C SER A 21 -45.03 5.17 -52.75
N ILE A 22 -45.40 5.72 -51.59
CA ILE A 22 -45.28 5.05 -50.28
C ILE A 22 -46.67 4.68 -49.75
N SER A 23 -46.86 3.40 -49.42
CA SER A 23 -48.12 2.92 -48.84
C SER A 23 -48.18 3.15 -47.33
N LYS A 24 -49.39 3.06 -46.75
CA LYS A 24 -49.57 3.06 -45.28
C LYS A 24 -48.81 1.92 -44.60
N ASN A 25 -48.70 0.77 -45.27
CA ASN A 25 -47.99 -0.39 -44.75
C ASN A 25 -46.48 -0.12 -44.72
N ASP A 26 -45.92 0.51 -45.75
CA ASP A 26 -44.51 0.88 -45.79
C ASP A 26 -44.18 1.87 -44.67
N ILE A 27 -45.05 2.87 -44.44
CA ILE A 27 -44.91 3.82 -43.32
C ILE A 27 -44.95 3.05 -41.99
N ALA A 28 -45.88 2.12 -41.81
CA ALA A 28 -46.00 1.35 -40.57
C ALA A 28 -44.78 0.45 -40.30
N LEU A 29 -44.20 -0.14 -41.34
CA LEU A 29 -42.98 -0.96 -41.27
C LEU A 29 -41.76 -0.10 -40.95
N LEU A 30 -41.58 1.04 -41.64
CA LEU A 30 -40.48 1.97 -41.38
C LEU A 30 -40.53 2.49 -39.94
N LEU A 31 -41.70 2.87 -39.44
CA LEU A 31 -41.85 3.32 -38.06
C LEU A 31 -41.54 2.21 -37.05
N GLU A 32 -41.92 0.96 -37.34
CA GLU A 32 -41.57 -0.19 -36.50
C GLU A 32 -40.06 -0.40 -36.44
N GLU A 33 -39.39 -0.40 -37.60
CA GLU A 33 -37.97 -0.65 -37.70
C GLU A 33 -37.16 0.46 -37.02
N LEU A 34 -37.54 1.73 -37.24
CA LEU A 34 -36.94 2.87 -36.56
C LEU A 34 -37.15 2.82 -35.05
N ASN A 35 -38.33 2.41 -34.59
CA ASN A 35 -38.61 2.25 -33.17
C ASN A 35 -37.76 1.13 -32.54
N ARG A 36 -37.66 -0.03 -33.20
CA ARG A 36 -36.80 -1.13 -32.76
C ARG A 36 -35.33 -0.70 -32.69
N LYS A 37 -34.85 0.00 -33.72
CA LYS A 37 -33.49 0.54 -33.76
C LYS A 37 -33.25 1.55 -32.64
N SER A 38 -34.22 2.44 -32.39
CA SER A 38 -34.15 3.41 -31.29
C SER A 38 -34.03 2.71 -29.92
N ILE A 39 -34.89 1.73 -29.64
CA ILE A 39 -34.83 0.95 -28.38
C ILE A 39 -33.50 0.22 -28.25
N HIS A 40 -33.00 -0.39 -29.33
CA HIS A 40 -31.70 -1.07 -29.33
C HIS A 40 -30.56 -0.09 -29.02
N LEU A 41 -30.54 1.08 -29.65
CA LEU A 41 -29.53 2.11 -29.40
C LEU A 41 -29.59 2.65 -27.98
N LEU A 42 -30.79 2.83 -27.41
CA LEU A 42 -30.95 3.22 -26.00
C LEU A 42 -30.34 2.18 -25.06
N ARG A 43 -30.64 0.88 -25.27
CA ARG A 43 -30.04 -0.20 -24.47
C ARG A 43 -28.52 -0.24 -24.59
N ARG A 44 -27.99 -0.03 -25.81
CA ARG A 44 -26.54 0.03 -26.05
C ARG A 44 -25.91 1.21 -25.34
N LYS A 45 -26.53 2.39 -25.40
CA LYS A 45 -26.08 3.58 -24.66
C LYS A 45 -26.02 3.30 -23.15
N ASP A 46 -27.07 2.72 -22.58
CA ASP A 46 -27.12 2.42 -21.15
C ASP A 46 -26.03 1.43 -20.73
N MET A 47 -25.76 0.41 -21.55
CA MET A 47 -24.65 -0.52 -21.33
C MET A 47 -23.29 0.20 -21.32
N LEU A 48 -23.04 1.07 -22.31
CA LEU A 48 -21.79 1.83 -22.40
C LEU A 48 -21.61 2.78 -21.21
N VAL A 49 -22.69 3.42 -20.75
CA VAL A 49 -22.65 4.27 -19.55
C VAL A 49 -22.27 3.44 -18.32
N ARG A 50 -22.87 2.26 -18.12
CA ARG A 50 -22.52 1.37 -17.00
C ARG A 50 -21.06 0.91 -17.06
N GLN A 51 -20.58 0.55 -18.25
CA GLN A 51 -19.18 0.18 -18.45
C GLN A 51 -18.24 1.33 -18.12
N LYS A 52 -18.54 2.55 -18.60
CA LYS A 52 -17.76 3.74 -18.27
C LYS A 52 -17.71 3.98 -16.77
N THR A 53 -18.86 3.96 -16.08
CA THR A 53 -18.90 4.17 -14.62
C THR A 53 -18.10 3.11 -13.87
N LYS A 54 -18.11 1.86 -14.33
CA LYS A 54 -17.25 0.81 -13.75
C LYS A 54 -15.78 1.15 -13.93
N VAL A 55 -15.35 1.50 -15.14
CA VAL A 55 -13.97 1.88 -15.44
C VAL A 55 -13.53 3.10 -14.61
N ASP A 56 -14.38 4.12 -14.49
CA ASP A 56 -14.08 5.33 -13.70
C ASP A 56 -13.89 4.98 -12.21
N ASN A 57 -14.70 4.07 -11.66
CA ASN A 57 -14.54 3.59 -10.28
C ASN A 57 -13.26 2.77 -10.09
N ASP A 58 -12.98 1.84 -11.00
CA ASP A 58 -11.78 1.00 -10.98
C ASP A 58 -10.51 1.86 -11.09
N LEU A 59 -10.53 2.90 -11.94
CA LEU A 59 -9.45 3.88 -12.06
C LEU A 59 -9.23 4.62 -10.75
N LYS A 60 -10.30 5.15 -10.14
CA LYS A 60 -10.22 5.87 -8.88
C LYS A 60 -9.64 5.00 -7.75
N GLN A 61 -10.07 3.74 -7.66
CA GLN A 61 -9.52 2.79 -6.70
C GLN A 61 -8.03 2.57 -6.94
N THR A 62 -7.64 2.37 -8.20
CA THR A 62 -6.23 2.17 -8.59
C THR A 62 -5.38 3.39 -8.23
N GLU A 63 -5.86 4.60 -8.48
CA GLU A 63 -5.18 5.85 -8.10
C GLU A 63 -5.00 5.97 -6.59
N GLU A 64 -6.01 5.62 -5.80
CA GLU A 64 -5.93 5.60 -4.33
C GLU A 64 -4.91 4.56 -3.83
N GLU A 65 -4.85 3.38 -4.45
CA GLU A 65 -3.88 2.33 -4.14
C GLU A 65 -2.45 2.76 -4.49
N ILE A 66 -2.24 3.38 -5.64
CA ILE A 66 -0.94 3.94 -6.05
C ILE A 66 -0.49 5.01 -5.05
N LYS A 67 -1.39 5.92 -4.66
CA LYS A 67 -1.08 6.98 -3.68
C LYS A 67 -0.68 6.39 -2.34
N CYS A 68 -1.44 5.41 -1.83
CA CYS A 68 -1.12 4.75 -0.56
C CYS A 68 0.22 4.00 -0.63
N THR A 69 0.48 3.29 -1.72
CA THR A 69 1.72 2.53 -1.94
C THR A 69 2.92 3.46 -2.03
N THR A 70 2.81 4.56 -2.76
CA THR A 70 3.86 5.57 -2.89
C THR A 70 4.20 6.18 -1.54
N ALA A 71 3.18 6.56 -0.75
CA ALA A 71 3.40 7.08 0.60
C ALA A 71 4.06 6.05 1.53
N ARG A 72 3.74 4.76 1.40
CA ARG A 72 4.42 3.67 2.13
C ARG A 72 5.89 3.53 1.71
N LEU A 73 6.18 3.60 0.41
CA LEU A 73 7.54 3.56 -0.13
C LEU A 73 8.40 4.73 0.35
N GLU A 74 7.86 5.96 0.28
CA GLU A 74 8.54 7.15 0.80
C GLU A 74 8.85 6.99 2.29
N ASN A 75 7.87 6.50 3.07
CA ASN A 75 8.07 6.15 4.47
C ASN A 75 9.06 5.01 4.69
N ILE A 76 9.47 4.23 3.69
CA ILE A 76 10.52 3.21 3.88
C ILE A 76 11.88 3.79 3.49
N ILE A 77 11.93 4.52 2.38
CA ILE A 77 13.16 5.07 1.79
C ILE A 77 13.71 6.23 2.61
N HIS A 78 12.85 7.14 3.08
CA HIS A 78 13.27 8.33 3.80
C HIS A 78 13.34 8.11 5.33
N ASP A 79 14.45 8.56 5.95
CA ASP A 79 14.67 8.56 7.41
C ASP A 79 14.23 9.88 8.07
N ASP A 80 13.22 10.55 7.53
CA ASP A 80 12.75 11.87 7.99
C ASP A 80 11.61 11.80 9.02
N LYS A 81 11.16 10.59 9.36
CA LYS A 81 10.06 10.36 10.31
C LYS A 81 10.33 11.05 11.64
N GLN A 82 9.39 11.87 12.09
CA GLN A 82 9.48 12.41 13.44
C GLN A 82 9.14 11.33 14.46
N VAL A 83 10.17 10.92 15.22
CA VAL A 83 10.02 9.98 16.33
C VAL A 83 10.27 10.71 17.64
N SER A 84 9.22 10.83 18.44
CA SER A 84 9.33 11.27 19.83
C SER A 84 9.78 10.11 20.71
N ILE A 85 10.67 10.37 21.67
CA ILE A 85 11.19 9.34 22.58
C ILE A 85 10.81 9.63 24.02
N SER A 86 10.45 8.59 24.78
CA SER A 86 10.11 8.70 26.20
C SER A 86 10.56 7.48 26.98
N MET A 87 11.00 7.67 28.22
CA MET A 87 11.27 6.56 29.14
C MET A 87 9.95 5.99 29.67
N LYS A 88 9.83 4.66 29.63
CA LYS A 88 8.71 3.90 30.18
C LYS A 88 9.22 2.94 31.25
N LYS A 89 8.37 2.68 32.24
CA LYS A 89 8.60 1.71 33.30
C LYS A 89 7.49 0.65 33.22
N GLN A 90 7.89 -0.61 33.12
CA GLN A 90 6.97 -1.74 33.17
C GLN A 90 7.49 -2.71 34.23
N LYS A 91 6.71 -2.86 35.32
CA LYS A 91 7.15 -3.53 36.55
C LYS A 91 8.48 -2.92 37.05
N SER A 92 9.52 -3.73 37.20
CA SER A 92 10.86 -3.32 37.62
C SER A 92 11.76 -2.87 36.45
N LYS A 93 11.35 -3.09 35.20
CA LYS A 93 12.18 -2.81 34.01
C LYS A 93 11.89 -1.40 33.44
N ARG A 94 12.95 -0.72 33.00
CA ARG A 94 12.89 0.60 32.34
C ARG A 94 13.38 0.48 30.90
N TYR A 95 12.66 1.07 29.97
CA TYR A 95 13.02 1.08 28.56
C TYR A 95 12.58 2.37 27.88
N ILE A 96 13.27 2.75 26.82
CA ILE A 96 12.93 3.90 25.99
C ILE A 96 11.99 3.43 24.88
N LYS A 97 10.92 4.20 24.69
CA LYS A 97 9.87 3.97 23.70
C LYS A 97 9.86 5.12 22.71
N GLY A 98 9.83 4.78 21.42
CA GLY A 98 9.67 5.70 20.31
C GLY A 98 8.23 5.75 19.86
N ARG A 99 7.73 6.93 19.52
CA ARG A 99 6.37 7.16 19.05
C ARG A 99 6.40 7.99 17.79
N PHE A 100 5.65 7.54 16.79
CA PHE A 100 5.61 8.12 15.44
C PHE A 100 4.22 8.02 14.86
N TRP A 101 3.96 8.75 13.78
CA TRP A 101 2.69 8.74 13.07
C TRP A 101 2.82 7.94 11.78
N TRP A 102 1.88 7.03 11.52
CA TRP A 102 1.86 6.23 10.30
C TRP A 102 0.43 5.76 10.01
N GLU A 103 -0.03 5.94 8.77
CA GLU A 103 -1.36 5.57 8.29
C GLU A 103 -2.52 6.06 9.16
N GLY A 104 -2.60 7.37 9.38
CA GLY A 104 -3.72 7.93 10.13
C GLY A 104 -3.62 7.73 11.65
N LYS A 105 -2.59 7.05 12.16
CA LYS A 105 -2.55 6.56 13.55
C LYS A 105 -1.20 6.78 14.20
N GLN A 106 -1.25 7.04 15.50
CA GLN A 106 -0.07 7.06 16.34
C GLN A 106 0.38 5.62 16.63
N ARG A 107 1.63 5.32 16.32
CA ARG A 107 2.29 4.03 16.52
C ARG A 107 3.44 4.17 17.49
N ASP A 108 3.80 3.03 18.07
CA ASP A 108 4.74 2.95 19.16
C ASP A 108 5.74 1.81 18.87
N VAL A 109 7.03 2.07 19.04
CA VAL A 109 8.12 1.08 18.93
C VAL A 109 8.96 1.08 20.19
N GLN A 110 9.34 -0.11 20.66
CA GLN A 110 10.30 -0.23 21.75
C GLN A 110 11.71 -0.01 21.21
N ILE A 111 12.40 1.04 21.69
CA ILE A 111 13.77 1.34 21.30
C ILE A 111 14.74 0.45 22.07
N GLY A 112 14.52 0.27 23.38
CA GLY A 112 15.29 -0.67 24.19
C GLY A 112 15.61 -0.14 25.58
N SER A 113 16.31 -0.95 26.36
CA SER A 113 16.84 -0.53 27.66
C SER A 113 18.01 0.45 27.50
N GLU A 114 18.44 1.11 28.58
CA GLU A 114 19.63 1.97 28.56
C GLU A 114 20.89 1.21 28.11
N LYS A 115 21.02 -0.07 28.48
CA LYS A 115 22.13 -0.94 28.05
C LYS A 115 22.09 -1.19 26.53
N THR A 116 20.93 -1.57 26.02
CA THR A 116 20.71 -1.81 24.58
C THR A 116 20.99 -0.55 23.78
N ILE A 117 20.56 0.62 24.29
CA ILE A 117 20.75 1.90 23.61
C ILE A 117 22.22 2.31 23.59
N LEU A 118 22.97 2.09 24.67
CA LEU A 118 24.42 2.30 24.66
C LEU A 118 25.11 1.44 23.58
N PHE A 119 24.69 0.19 23.42
CA PHE A 119 25.20 -0.69 22.36
C PHE A 119 24.88 -0.15 20.97
N LEU A 120 23.62 0.20 20.70
CA LEU A 120 23.17 0.73 19.41
C LEU A 120 23.83 2.08 19.07
N LEU A 121 24.02 2.96 20.05
CA LEU A 121 24.72 4.24 19.87
C LEU A 121 26.19 4.04 19.48
N LYS A 122 26.87 3.03 20.05
CA LYS A 122 28.24 2.68 19.63
C LYS A 122 28.26 2.22 18.17
N ASN A 123 27.26 1.47 17.72
CA ASN A 123 27.14 1.06 16.31
C ASN A 123 26.88 2.26 15.40
N LEU A 124 25.96 3.17 15.77
CA LEU A 124 25.71 4.41 15.02
C LEU A 124 26.94 5.31 14.93
N LYS A 125 27.76 5.35 15.98
CA LYS A 125 29.04 6.09 15.97
C LYS A 125 30.02 5.47 14.97
N LYS A 126 30.13 4.13 14.94
CA LYS A 126 31.00 3.40 14.00
C LYS A 126 30.57 3.59 12.54
N SER A 127 29.27 3.59 12.27
CA SER A 127 28.73 3.79 10.92
C SER A 127 28.67 5.26 10.48
N GLN A 128 29.09 6.21 11.33
CA GLN A 128 29.08 7.65 11.07
C GLN A 128 27.70 8.23 10.68
N ILE A 129 26.61 7.52 10.96
CA ILE A 129 25.23 7.95 10.64
C ILE A 129 24.89 9.26 11.38
N VAL A 130 25.39 9.43 12.61
CA VAL A 130 25.23 10.66 13.39
C VAL A 130 26.58 11.36 13.54
N LYS A 131 26.80 12.42 12.74
CA LYS A 131 28.07 13.15 12.73
C LYS A 131 28.35 13.83 14.07
N GLY A 132 29.56 13.63 14.59
CA GLY A 132 30.01 14.25 15.84
C GLY A 132 29.36 13.71 17.11
N LEU A 133 28.79 12.50 17.07
CA LEU A 133 28.28 11.80 18.26
C LEU A 133 29.44 11.44 19.21
N LYS A 134 29.48 12.11 20.37
CA LYS A 134 30.49 11.86 21.41
C LYS A 134 29.92 10.96 22.50
N ILE A 135 30.28 9.68 22.48
CA ILE A 135 30.03 8.74 23.57
C ILE A 135 31.29 8.69 24.43
N LYS A 136 31.23 9.19 25.67
CA LYS A 136 32.36 9.10 26.61
C LYS A 136 32.51 7.65 27.06
N ASN A 137 33.69 7.05 26.80
CA ASN A 137 34.00 5.70 27.27
C ASN A 137 33.91 5.66 28.81
N GLY A 138 33.34 4.58 29.36
CA GLY A 138 33.24 4.35 30.81
C GLY A 138 32.07 5.03 31.54
N LYS A 139 31.36 6.01 30.96
CA LYS A 139 30.15 6.56 31.59
C LYS A 139 28.93 5.68 31.33
N LYS A 140 28.21 5.33 32.40
CA LYS A 140 26.90 4.68 32.33
C LYS A 140 25.90 5.67 31.73
N ILE A 141 25.44 5.42 30.51
CA ILE A 141 24.35 6.19 29.90
C ILE A 141 23.08 5.95 30.73
N ASN A 142 22.36 7.03 31.03
CA ASN A 142 21.03 6.99 31.62
C ASN A 142 20.10 7.97 30.92
N TRP A 143 18.80 7.84 31.15
CA TRP A 143 17.78 8.69 30.53
C TRP A 143 18.00 10.19 30.72
N LYS A 144 18.41 10.63 31.92
CA LYS A 144 18.63 12.05 32.21
C LYS A 144 19.74 12.62 31.32
N ILE A 145 20.80 11.84 31.07
CA ILE A 145 21.88 12.24 30.16
C ILE A 145 21.38 12.29 28.71
N ILE A 146 20.60 11.30 28.27
CA ILE A 146 20.00 11.27 26.92
C ILE A 146 19.09 12.48 26.70
N GLN A 147 18.34 12.89 27.72
CA GLN A 147 17.42 14.02 27.60
C GLN A 147 18.15 15.37 27.59
N ALA A 148 19.24 15.50 28.35
CA ALA A 148 19.99 16.75 28.46
C ALA A 148 20.93 17.02 27.27
N ASP A 149 21.49 15.98 26.66
CA ASP A 149 22.39 16.12 25.50
C ASP A 149 21.59 16.02 24.20
N LYS A 150 21.43 17.15 23.50
CA LYS A 150 20.69 17.24 22.23
C LYS A 150 21.19 16.23 21.19
N LYS A 151 22.51 16.08 21.01
CA LYS A 151 23.05 15.15 20.01
C LYS A 151 22.81 13.70 20.39
N LEU A 152 22.87 13.39 21.68
CA LEU A 152 22.56 12.07 22.18
C LEU A 152 21.07 11.76 22.03
N ASN A 153 20.20 12.74 22.29
CA ASN A 153 18.76 12.64 22.07
C ASN A 153 18.45 12.35 20.60
N GLU A 154 18.99 13.15 19.68
CA GLU A 154 18.85 12.98 18.23
C GLU A 154 19.34 11.59 17.80
N ALA A 155 20.46 11.12 18.33
CA ALA A 155 20.95 9.77 18.01
C ALA A 155 20.01 8.67 18.48
N VAL A 156 19.37 8.82 19.66
CA VAL A 156 18.35 7.87 20.13
C VAL A 156 17.07 7.96 19.31
N GLN A 157 16.69 9.15 18.86
CA GLN A 157 15.58 9.33 17.90
C GLN A 157 15.90 8.63 16.57
N THR A 158 17.13 8.70 16.06
CA THR A 158 17.58 7.96 14.87
C THR A 158 17.39 6.45 15.03
N ILE A 159 17.76 5.88 16.19
CA ILE A 159 17.47 4.47 16.49
C ILE A 159 15.97 4.21 16.43
N GLY A 160 15.18 5.12 16.99
CA GLY A 160 13.72 5.09 16.93
C GLY A 160 13.18 5.08 15.50
N ARG A 161 13.72 5.92 14.61
CA ARG A 161 13.33 5.98 13.19
C ARG A 161 13.65 4.70 12.45
N ILE A 162 14.86 4.16 12.63
CA ILE A 162 15.26 2.86 12.06
C ILE A 162 14.30 1.75 12.51
N LYS A 163 13.94 1.73 13.80
CA LYS A 163 12.97 0.75 14.33
C LYS A 163 11.55 0.98 13.82
N ALA A 164 11.14 2.24 13.63
CA ALA A 164 9.86 2.57 13.01
C ALA A 164 9.81 2.09 11.55
N THR A 165 10.88 2.30 10.76
CA THR A 165 11.01 1.74 9.41
C THR A 165 10.94 0.22 9.44
N GLY A 166 11.62 -0.45 10.39
CA GLY A 166 11.53 -1.89 10.57
C GLY A 166 10.12 -2.39 10.92
N TYR A 167 9.36 -1.62 11.70
CA TYR A 167 7.95 -1.90 11.99
C TYR A 167 7.09 -1.81 10.71
N ILE A 168 7.28 -0.75 9.92
CA ILE A 168 6.57 -0.54 8.64
C ILE A 168 6.90 -1.68 7.67
N LEU A 169 8.18 -2.04 7.50
CA LEU A 169 8.61 -3.15 6.66
C LEU A 169 7.94 -4.47 7.04
N LYS A 170 7.85 -4.77 8.34
CA LYS A 170 7.15 -5.98 8.82
C LYS A 170 5.66 -5.93 8.51
N LYS A 171 5.02 -4.77 8.64
CA LYS A 171 3.60 -4.60 8.34
C LYS A 171 3.31 -4.73 6.84
N VAL A 172 4.08 -4.05 6.02
CA VAL A 172 4.01 -4.11 4.55
C VAL A 172 4.28 -5.53 4.04
N LYS A 173 5.25 -6.26 4.64
CA LYS A 173 5.52 -7.67 4.28
C LYS A 173 4.42 -8.65 4.69
N GLY A 174 3.77 -8.38 5.83
CA GLY A 174 2.73 -9.25 6.38
C GLY A 174 1.31 -8.97 5.87
N GLU A 175 1.09 -7.80 5.27
CA GLU A 175 -0.02 -7.56 4.35
C GLU A 175 0.32 -8.31 3.04
N ASP A 176 -0.63 -9.03 2.45
CA ASP A 176 -0.48 -9.98 1.31
C ASP A 176 0.02 -9.36 -0.02
N ILE A 177 0.90 -8.36 0.02
CA ILE A 177 1.59 -7.76 -1.13
C ILE A 177 2.41 -8.81 -1.89
N LEU A 178 2.85 -9.88 -1.22
CA LEU A 178 3.63 -10.96 -1.82
C LEU A 178 2.80 -12.15 -2.31
N HIS A 179 1.53 -12.29 -1.91
CA HIS A 179 0.72 -13.45 -2.31
C HIS A 179 -0.09 -13.24 -3.60
N ASN A 180 -0.29 -12.00 -4.02
CA ASN A 180 -1.03 -11.70 -5.25
C ASN A 180 -0.13 -11.37 -6.47
N GLN A 181 1.19 -11.43 -6.34
CA GLN A 181 2.14 -11.19 -7.45
C GLN A 181 2.73 -12.47 -8.07
N SER A 182 2.31 -13.68 -7.64
CA SER A 182 2.83 -14.95 -8.19
C SER A 182 1.96 -15.58 -9.27
N SER A 183 0.94 -14.89 -9.76
CA SER A 183 0.17 -15.32 -10.93
C SER A 183 0.26 -14.23 -11.99
N GLU A 184 0.99 -14.56 -13.06
CA GLU A 184 1.25 -13.76 -14.28
C GLU A 184 2.46 -12.82 -14.19
N VAL A 185 3.62 -13.26 -14.70
CA VAL A 185 4.10 -12.98 -16.08
C VAL A 185 5.47 -13.67 -16.32
N GLU A 186 5.48 -14.51 -17.36
CA GLU A 186 6.57 -14.92 -18.27
C GLU A 186 7.81 -15.71 -17.79
N ASP A 187 7.88 -16.95 -18.29
CA ASP A 187 9.12 -17.69 -18.52
C ASP A 187 9.81 -17.15 -19.80
N PRO A 188 11.07 -16.71 -19.71
CA PRO A 188 12.00 -17.15 -20.73
C PRO A 188 13.33 -17.60 -20.12
N LYS A 189 13.65 -18.87 -20.34
CA LYS A 189 15.03 -19.38 -20.38
C LYS A 189 16.00 -18.36 -21.01
N LYS A 190 16.86 -17.74 -20.19
CA LYS A 190 18.33 -17.65 -20.40
C LYS A 190 19.04 -16.85 -19.29
N ASN A 191 19.86 -17.58 -18.55
CA ASN A 191 21.17 -17.20 -17.98
C ASN A 191 21.33 -15.81 -17.33
N ASN A 192 21.53 -15.81 -16.01
CA ASN A 192 22.85 -15.44 -15.48
C ASN A 192 23.10 -15.98 -14.06
N LYS A 193 23.97 -17.00 -14.02
CA LYS A 193 24.98 -17.29 -12.99
C LYS A 193 24.53 -17.29 -11.52
N ASN A 194 24.30 -18.52 -11.06
CA ASN A 194 24.55 -18.99 -9.70
C ASN A 194 25.68 -18.21 -8.99
N ILE A 195 25.34 -17.37 -8.02
CA ILE A 195 26.25 -17.05 -6.93
C ILE A 195 26.02 -18.11 -5.86
N ILE A 196 26.81 -19.18 -5.94
CA ILE A 196 26.95 -20.15 -4.87
C ILE A 196 27.72 -19.46 -3.74
N ILE A 197 27.01 -18.99 -2.72
CA ILE A 197 27.63 -18.79 -1.40
C ILE A 197 27.70 -20.19 -0.78
N LYS A 198 28.91 -20.74 -0.69
CA LYS A 198 29.18 -22.01 -0.03
C LYS A 198 28.75 -21.92 1.44
N THR A 199 27.66 -22.59 1.79
CA THR A 199 27.40 -23.02 3.16
C THR A 199 27.91 -24.45 3.33
N SER A 200 28.84 -24.62 4.28
CA SER A 200 29.25 -25.92 4.82
C SER A 200 28.05 -26.62 5.50
N PRO A 201 28.10 -27.95 5.69
CA PRO A 201 26.96 -28.83 5.41
C PRO A 201 25.84 -28.77 6.45
N ILE A 202 24.63 -28.79 5.91
CA ILE A 202 23.37 -29.05 6.59
C ILE A 202 23.45 -30.44 7.25
N VAL A 203 23.44 -30.47 8.57
CA VAL A 203 22.91 -31.63 9.29
C VAL A 203 21.40 -31.57 9.11
N LYS A 204 20.89 -32.49 8.30
CA LYS A 204 19.45 -32.74 8.17
C LYS A 204 18.98 -33.35 9.49
N THR A 205 18.04 -32.69 10.15
CA THR A 205 16.97 -33.39 10.85
C THR A 205 15.69 -32.59 10.69
N ASN A 206 14.66 -33.34 10.35
CA ASN A 206 13.32 -32.90 10.03
C ASN A 206 12.62 -32.24 11.23
N GLU A 207 11.58 -31.49 10.88
CA GLU A 207 10.33 -31.21 11.61
C GLU A 207 10.06 -29.72 11.84
N HIS A 208 8.80 -29.35 11.60
CA HIS A 208 8.23 -28.02 11.77
C HIS A 208 8.52 -27.47 13.17
N ILE A 209 9.57 -26.67 13.30
CA ILE A 209 9.76 -25.86 14.51
C ILE A 209 9.33 -24.44 14.16
N ASN A 210 8.09 -24.13 14.53
CA ASN A 210 7.59 -22.78 14.71
C ASN A 210 8.38 -22.12 15.85
N ILE A 211 9.60 -21.66 15.55
CA ILE A 211 10.44 -20.94 16.50
C ILE A 211 9.83 -19.55 16.69
N ASP A 212 9.27 -19.35 17.87
CA ASP A 212 8.73 -18.08 18.31
C ASP A 212 9.88 -17.08 18.40
N TRP A 213 10.01 -16.24 17.39
CA TRP A 213 11.00 -15.15 17.31
C TRP A 213 11.01 -14.25 18.55
N TYR A 214 9.90 -14.21 19.31
CA TYR A 214 9.83 -13.51 20.58
C TYR A 214 10.70 -14.15 21.66
N THR A 215 10.87 -15.47 21.65
CA THR A 215 11.66 -16.19 22.66
C THR A 215 13.15 -15.93 22.49
N GLU A 216 13.68 -16.03 21.26
CA GLU A 216 15.08 -15.67 20.96
C GLU A 216 15.35 -14.18 21.22
N TRP A 217 14.43 -13.30 20.80
CA TRP A 217 14.57 -11.86 21.06
C TRP A 217 14.50 -11.54 22.56
N LYS A 218 13.63 -12.21 23.32
CA LYS A 218 13.46 -12.00 24.76
C LYS A 218 14.74 -12.36 25.50
N ASP A 219 15.35 -13.49 25.19
CA ASP A 219 16.56 -13.96 25.89
C ASP A 219 17.78 -13.08 25.60
N GLU A 220 17.83 -12.44 24.42
CA GLU A 220 18.89 -11.46 24.10
C GLU A 220 18.64 -10.05 24.67
N ASN A 221 17.40 -9.70 25.05
CA ASN A 221 17.00 -8.32 25.36
C ASN A 221 16.46 -8.09 26.79
N PHE A 222 16.40 -9.11 27.65
CA PHE A 222 15.83 -9.03 29.00
C PHE A 222 16.70 -9.54 30.13
#